data_AF-A0A6G8AKW4-F1
#
_entry.id   AF-A0A6G8AKW4-F1
#
_cell.length_a   1.000
_cell.length_b   1.000
_cell.length_c   1.000
_cell.angle_alpha   90.00
_cell.angle_beta   90.00
_cell.angle_gamma   90.00
#
_symmetry.space_group_name_H-M   'P 1'
#
loop_
_entity.id
_entity.type
_entity.pdbx_description
1 polymer ?
#
loop_
_entity_poly.entity_id
_entity_poly.type
_entity_poly.pdbx_seq_one_letter_code
_entity_poly.pdbx_strand_id
1 'polypeptide(L)'
;MTTMKKNTNKKNWIAIVGVLLAILSIILSFIPAFTNYVLTVFLLSVFALFHDQYSKTQTILKNTEETSNQVSLDVKNHLRVIRLDTPGKTFNDYIIKRLDIISEIRNTSFNVSADDRDANIYFNKTDTLKVAPEFVKSNIDNGLIWHDVGDKYAKKRFKTWHDYFYPEEQVTSSMGEYKSKLINPRVPYPNFLIITYKDARQEVLFNWDLRLNGTQPSVLVSNEDDLIQFYSAQFNLLYNNATDDADNSK
;
A
#
# COMPACT_ATOMS: atom_id res chain seq x y z
N MET A 1 -0.61 10.07 34.68
CA MET A 1 -1.90 10.13 35.40
C MET A 1 -2.99 9.74 34.40
N THR A 2 -3.27 8.44 34.32
CA THR A 2 -4.07 7.81 33.26
C THR A 2 -5.51 7.65 33.78
N THR A 3 -6.44 8.43 33.26
CA THR A 3 -7.86 8.29 33.61
C THR A 3 -8.42 7.04 32.95
N MET A 4 -8.60 5.98 33.74
CA MET A 4 -9.44 4.83 33.37
C MET A 4 -10.86 5.33 33.06
N LYS A 5 -11.26 5.21 31.79
CA LYS A 5 -12.62 5.48 31.33
C LYS A 5 -13.55 4.43 31.93
N LYS A 6 -14.33 4.84 32.93
CA LYS A 6 -15.29 4.02 33.66
C LYS A 6 -16.32 3.47 32.68
N ASN A 7 -16.26 2.17 32.39
CA ASN A 7 -17.22 1.50 31.51
C ASN A 7 -18.57 1.41 32.23
N THR A 8 -19.45 2.39 32.01
CA THR A 8 -20.79 2.40 32.58
C THR A 8 -21.64 1.38 31.88
N ASN A 9 -21.85 0.23 32.55
CA ASN A 9 -22.88 -0.75 32.22
C ASN A 9 -24.26 -0.09 32.31
N LYS A 10 -24.71 0.55 31.22
CA LYS A 10 -26.11 0.98 31.06
C LYS A 10 -26.95 -0.30 30.98
N LYS A 11 -27.56 -0.70 32.10
CA LYS A 11 -28.55 -1.78 32.11
C LYS A 11 -29.64 -1.43 31.08
N ASN A 12 -29.86 -2.30 30.08
CA ASN A 12 -30.90 -2.11 29.07
C ASN A 12 -32.29 -2.45 29.65
N TRP A 13 -32.85 -1.48 30.36
CA TRP A 13 -34.20 -1.55 30.94
C TRP A 13 -35.30 -1.76 29.90
N ILE A 14 -35.11 -1.27 28.66
CA ILE A 14 -36.11 -1.36 27.59
C ILE A 14 -36.35 -2.82 27.16
N ALA A 15 -35.28 -3.63 27.03
CA ALA A 15 -35.39 -5.05 26.74
C ALA A 15 -36.12 -5.83 27.86
N ILE A 16 -35.80 -5.50 29.12
CA ILE A 16 -36.43 -6.12 30.30
C ILE A 16 -37.93 -5.81 30.33
N VAL A 17 -38.31 -4.55 30.08
CA VAL A 17 -39.72 -4.12 29.98
C VAL A 17 -40.43 -4.82 28.81
N GLY A 18 -39.78 -4.95 27.65
CA GLY A 18 -40.32 -5.67 26.50
C GLY A 18 -40.63 -7.14 26.83
N VAL A 19 -39.71 -7.85 27.48
CA VAL A 19 -39.91 -9.25 27.90
C VAL A 19 -41.05 -9.37 28.92
N LEU A 20 -41.13 -8.46 29.90
CA LEU A 20 -42.20 -8.47 30.90
C LEU A 20 -43.58 -8.21 30.27
N LEU A 21 -43.67 -7.31 29.28
CA LEU A 21 -44.91 -7.06 28.54
C LEU A 21 -45.34 -8.28 27.71
N ALA A 22 -44.38 -9.00 27.12
CA ALA A 22 -44.69 -10.25 26.41
C ALA A 22 -45.27 -11.30 27.37
N ILE A 23 -44.64 -11.50 28.54
CA ILE A 23 -45.15 -12.41 29.58
C ILE A 23 -46.55 -11.97 30.05
N LEU A 24 -46.76 -10.68 30.26
CA LEU A 24 -48.05 -10.13 30.68
C LEU A 24 -49.14 -10.39 29.62
N SER A 25 -48.83 -10.26 28.32
CA SER A 25 -49.79 -10.56 27.24
C SER A 25 -50.26 -12.02 27.27
N ILE A 26 -49.37 -12.95 27.60
CA ILE A 26 -49.68 -14.38 27.72
C ILE A 26 -50.58 -14.60 28.93
N ILE A 27 -50.29 -14.00 30.08
CA ILE A 27 -51.11 -14.13 31.30
C ILE A 27 -52.51 -13.55 31.07
N LEU A 28 -52.61 -12.39 30.43
CA LEU A 28 -53.89 -11.73 30.14
C LEU A 28 -54.76 -12.53 29.17
N SER A 29 -54.18 -13.40 28.34
CA SER A 29 -54.93 -14.27 27.42
C SER A 29 -55.81 -15.31 28.12
N PHE A 30 -55.50 -15.64 29.38
CA PHE A 30 -56.29 -16.59 30.18
C PHE A 30 -57.41 -15.91 30.99
N ILE A 31 -57.56 -14.58 30.91
CA ILE A 31 -58.55 -13.81 31.67
C ILE A 31 -59.55 -13.15 30.71
N PRO A 32 -60.82 -13.65 30.62
CA PRO A 32 -61.79 -13.21 29.62
C PRO A 32 -62.05 -11.70 29.58
N ALA A 33 -61.98 -11.03 30.73
CA ALA A 33 -62.20 -9.59 30.86
C ALA A 33 -61.13 -8.73 30.17
N PHE A 34 -59.93 -9.27 29.92
CA PHE A 34 -58.79 -8.53 29.38
C PHE A 34 -58.39 -8.93 27.96
N THR A 35 -59.14 -9.83 27.32
CA THR A 35 -58.86 -10.36 25.98
C THR A 35 -58.63 -9.26 24.93
N ASN A 36 -59.37 -8.14 25.01
CA ASN A 36 -59.24 -7.01 24.09
C ASN A 36 -57.90 -6.24 24.21
N TYR A 37 -57.16 -6.42 25.31
CA TYR A 37 -55.89 -5.73 25.54
C TYR A 37 -54.66 -6.60 25.22
N VAL A 38 -54.85 -7.90 24.99
CA VAL A 38 -53.77 -8.86 24.72
C VAL A 38 -52.95 -8.47 23.50
N LEU A 39 -53.62 -8.15 22.38
CA LEU A 39 -52.95 -7.76 21.14
C LEU A 39 -52.14 -6.46 21.32
N THR A 40 -52.71 -5.48 22.02
CA THR A 40 -52.06 -4.19 22.28
C THR A 40 -50.80 -4.36 23.14
N VAL A 41 -50.87 -5.16 24.21
CA VAL A 41 -49.73 -5.43 25.10
C VAL A 41 -48.64 -6.24 24.37
N PHE A 42 -49.04 -7.20 23.53
CA PHE A 42 -48.12 -7.96 22.70
C PHE A 42 -47.39 -7.07 21.68
N LEU A 43 -48.10 -6.19 20.96
CA LEU A 43 -47.48 -5.26 20.01
C LEU A 43 -46.52 -4.27 20.68
N LEU A 44 -46.86 -3.79 21.89
CA LEU A 44 -45.96 -2.96 22.69
C LEU A 44 -44.67 -3.69 23.07
N SER A 45 -44.75 -4.99 23.40
CA SER A 45 -43.57 -5.81 23.68
C SER A 45 -42.63 -5.94 22.48
N VAL A 46 -43.21 -6.19 21.30
CA VAL A 46 -42.47 -6.33 20.04
C VAL A 46 -41.79 -5.02 19.66
N PHE A 47 -42.51 -3.90 19.78
CA PHE A 47 -41.96 -2.58 19.51
C PHE A 47 -40.79 -2.23 20.45
N ALA A 48 -40.92 -2.49 21.75
CA ALA A 48 -39.86 -2.26 22.71
C ALA A 48 -38.58 -3.06 22.41
N LEU A 49 -38.74 -4.33 22.00
CA LEU A 49 -37.63 -5.20 21.60
C LEU A 49 -36.96 -4.72 20.31
N PHE A 50 -37.73 -4.31 19.30
CA PHE A 50 -37.17 -3.76 18.07
C PHE A 50 -36.42 -2.45 18.31
N HIS A 51 -36.94 -1.57 19.16
CA HIS A 51 -36.27 -0.33 19.51
C HIS A 51 -34.94 -0.58 20.24
N ASP A 52 -34.90 -1.54 21.18
CA ASP A 52 -33.67 -1.95 21.86
C ASP A 52 -32.63 -2.51 20.87
N GLN A 53 -33.07 -3.37 19.95
CA GLN A 53 -32.21 -3.93 18.92
C GLN A 53 -31.66 -2.85 17.98
N TYR A 54 -32.51 -1.93 17.54
CA TYR A 54 -32.10 -0.79 16.70
C TYR A 54 -31.04 0.08 17.40
N SER A 55 -31.26 0.41 18.67
CA SER A 55 -30.31 1.22 19.46
C SER A 55 -28.94 0.53 19.64
N LYS A 56 -28.94 -0.79 19.89
CA LYS A 56 -27.69 -1.57 19.97
C LYS A 56 -26.94 -1.59 18.65
N THR A 57 -27.63 -1.85 17.54
CA THR A 57 -27.03 -1.87 16.20
C THR A 57 -26.41 -0.51 15.87
N GLN A 58 -27.11 0.60 16.14
CA GLN A 58 -26.57 1.94 15.92
C GLN A 58 -25.34 2.24 16.79
N THR A 59 -25.33 1.76 18.05
CA THR A 59 -24.18 1.93 18.94
C THR A 59 -22.97 1.12 18.46
N ILE A 60 -23.19 -0.12 18.01
CA ILE A 60 -22.14 -0.99 17.46
C ILE A 60 -21.60 -0.41 16.15
N LEU A 61 -22.45 0.08 15.26
CA LEU A 61 -22.05 0.75 14.03
C LEU A 61 -21.21 2.00 14.30
N LYS A 62 -21.65 2.87 15.22
CA LYS A 62 -20.88 4.06 15.63
C LYS A 62 -19.53 3.69 16.24
N ASN A 63 -19.49 2.71 17.12
CA ASN A 63 -18.22 2.25 17.72
C ASN A 63 -17.29 1.65 16.66
N THR A 64 -17.84 0.96 15.65
CA THR A 64 -17.06 0.38 14.54
C THR A 64 -16.52 1.46 13.60
N GLU A 65 -17.34 2.48 13.28
CA GLU A 65 -16.92 3.66 12.53
C GLU A 65 -15.87 4.48 13.27
N GLU A 66 -16.04 4.71 14.58
CA GLU A 66 -15.05 5.40 15.42
C GLU A 66 -13.74 4.62 15.51
N THR A 67 -13.79 3.29 15.66
CA THR A 67 -12.59 2.44 15.68
C THR A 67 -11.91 2.43 14.31
N SER A 68 -12.67 2.36 13.22
CA SER A 68 -12.13 2.43 11.84
C SER A 68 -11.47 3.78 11.57
N ASN A 69 -12.10 4.87 12.00
CA ASN A 69 -11.55 6.22 11.87
C ASN A 69 -10.30 6.41 12.74
N GLN A 70 -10.26 5.82 13.95
CA GLN A 70 -9.07 5.80 14.79
C GLN A 70 -7.94 4.99 14.17
N VAL A 71 -8.20 3.78 13.66
CA VAL A 71 -7.19 2.98 12.95
C VAL A 71 -6.68 3.71 11.71
N SER A 72 -7.55 4.37 10.95
CA SER A 72 -7.16 5.19 9.79
C SER A 72 -6.33 6.41 10.18
N LEU A 73 -6.70 7.10 11.27
CA LEU A 73 -5.90 8.20 11.83
C LEU A 73 -4.57 7.70 12.37
N ASP A 74 -4.53 6.55 13.04
CA ASP A 74 -3.32 5.99 13.63
C ASP A 74 -2.35 5.56 12.53
N VAL A 75 -2.84 4.94 11.46
CA VAL A 75 -2.05 4.68 10.23
C VAL A 75 -1.56 6.00 9.62
N LYS A 76 -2.40 7.04 9.54
CA LYS A 76 -2.00 8.34 8.99
C LYS A 76 -1.02 9.10 9.87
N ASN A 77 -1.07 8.92 11.18
CA ASN A 77 -0.22 9.61 12.16
C ASN A 77 1.12 8.89 12.39
N HIS A 78 1.18 7.58 12.13
CA HIS A 78 2.40 6.77 12.19
C HIS A 78 3.07 6.58 10.82
N LEU A 79 2.59 7.28 9.79
CA LEU A 79 3.20 7.27 8.47
C LEU A 79 3.77 8.65 8.14
N ARG A 80 5.07 8.86 8.39
CA ARG A 80 5.86 10.00 7.91
C ARG A 80 6.10 9.90 6.42
N VAL A 81 5.02 10.03 5.67
CA VAL A 81 5.05 10.01 4.21
C VAL A 81 5.17 11.43 3.70
N ILE A 82 6.25 11.70 2.97
CA ILE A 82 6.47 12.96 2.29
C ILE A 82 6.02 12.78 0.84
N ARG A 83 5.17 13.70 0.38
CA ARG A 83 4.78 13.78 -1.03
C ARG A 83 5.87 14.50 -1.81
N LEU A 84 6.43 13.82 -2.80
CA LEU A 84 7.36 14.37 -3.79
C LEU A 84 6.57 14.80 -5.04
N ASP A 85 7.23 14.77 -6.20
CA ASP A 85 6.71 15.25 -7.47
C ASP A 85 6.29 14.08 -8.36
N THR A 86 6.12 14.31 -9.66
CA THR A 86 5.84 13.28 -10.67
C THR A 86 7.00 12.30 -10.81
N PRO A 87 6.79 11.09 -11.35
CA PRO A 87 7.83 10.05 -11.42
C PRO A 87 9.10 10.50 -12.15
N GLY A 88 8.98 11.16 -13.31
CA GLY A 88 10.12 11.64 -14.07
C GLY A 88 10.93 12.71 -13.34
N LYS A 89 10.25 13.67 -12.71
CA LYS A 89 10.93 14.73 -11.95
C LYS A 89 11.56 14.19 -10.67
N THR A 90 10.86 13.30 -9.96
CA THR A 90 11.40 12.62 -8.77
C THR A 90 12.64 11.80 -9.12
N PHE A 91 12.60 11.05 -10.22
CA PHE A 91 13.76 10.29 -10.67
C PHE A 91 14.98 11.18 -10.94
N ASN A 92 14.80 12.30 -11.64
CA ASN A 92 15.89 13.23 -11.88
C ASN A 92 16.39 13.93 -10.61
N ASP A 93 15.48 14.59 -9.91
CA ASP A 93 15.82 15.55 -8.86
C ASP A 93 16.12 14.87 -7.51
N TYR A 94 15.54 13.69 -7.28
CA TYR A 94 15.68 12.96 -6.02
C TYR A 94 16.62 11.77 -6.11
N ILE A 95 16.68 11.08 -7.26
CA ILE A 95 17.53 9.88 -7.42
C ILE A 95 18.84 10.26 -8.11
N ILE A 96 18.79 10.71 -9.37
CA ILE A 96 19.99 10.93 -10.20
C ILE A 96 20.94 11.95 -9.56
N LYS A 97 20.42 13.08 -9.07
CA LYS A 97 21.24 14.11 -8.41
C LYS A 97 21.88 13.69 -7.09
N ARG A 98 21.46 12.56 -6.51
CA ARG A 98 21.90 12.07 -5.18
C ARG A 98 22.63 10.73 -5.26
N LEU A 99 22.99 10.25 -6.46
CA LEU A 99 23.67 8.97 -6.64
C LEU A 99 25.00 8.88 -5.87
N ASP A 100 25.68 10.02 -5.68
CA ASP A 100 26.95 10.12 -4.97
C ASP A 100 26.88 9.71 -3.49
N ILE A 101 25.72 9.85 -2.85
CA ILE A 101 25.48 9.47 -1.45
C ILE A 101 24.72 8.15 -1.31
N ILE A 102 24.28 7.55 -2.41
CA ILE A 102 23.54 6.29 -2.44
C ILE A 102 24.52 5.12 -2.60
N SER A 103 24.31 4.06 -1.84
CA SER A 103 25.10 2.82 -1.95
C SER A 103 24.36 1.73 -2.71
N GLU A 104 23.03 1.67 -2.57
CA GLU A 104 22.23 0.63 -3.23
C GLU A 104 20.86 1.19 -3.66
N ILE A 105 20.41 0.77 -4.84
CA ILE A 105 19.05 0.99 -5.35
C ILE A 105 18.42 -0.35 -5.70
N ARG A 106 17.25 -0.62 -5.13
CA ARG A 106 16.40 -1.77 -5.46
C ARG A 106 15.10 -1.28 -6.07
N ASN A 107 14.94 -1.48 -7.38
CA ASN A 107 13.91 -0.83 -8.19
C ASN A 107 12.96 -1.85 -8.82
N THR A 108 11.67 -1.52 -8.84
CA THR A 108 10.65 -2.31 -9.54
C THR A 108 10.02 -1.55 -10.71
N SER A 109 9.82 -2.25 -11.82
CA SER A 109 9.21 -1.69 -13.02
C SER A 109 8.25 -2.68 -13.69
N PHE A 110 7.00 -2.56 -13.34
CA PHE A 110 5.87 -3.31 -13.88
C PHE A 110 4.91 -2.40 -14.63
N ASN A 111 4.27 -2.93 -15.66
CA ASN A 111 3.31 -2.19 -16.46
C ASN A 111 2.16 -3.09 -16.95
N VAL A 112 1.13 -2.48 -17.53
CA VAL A 112 0.03 -3.19 -18.21
C VAL A 112 -0.05 -2.77 -19.66
N SER A 113 -0.56 -3.65 -20.54
CA SER A 113 -0.62 -3.39 -21.99
C SER A 113 -1.39 -2.12 -22.36
N ALA A 114 -2.41 -1.77 -21.58
CA ALA A 114 -3.22 -0.57 -21.82
C ALA A 114 -2.44 0.73 -21.52
N ASP A 115 -1.58 0.70 -20.49
CA ASP A 115 -0.94 1.89 -19.92
C ASP A 115 0.55 1.99 -20.26
N ASP A 116 1.10 1.07 -21.06
CA ASP A 116 2.46 1.16 -21.57
C ASP A 116 2.69 2.44 -22.40
N ARG A 117 1.64 2.94 -23.05
CA ARG A 117 1.70 4.23 -23.75
C ARG A 117 1.93 5.39 -22.78
N ASP A 118 1.17 5.47 -21.70
CA ASP A 118 1.26 6.55 -20.71
C ASP A 118 2.59 6.49 -19.97
N ALA A 119 3.00 5.29 -19.56
CA ALA A 119 4.32 5.10 -18.94
C ALA A 119 5.45 5.52 -19.88
N ASN A 120 5.33 5.25 -21.19
CA ASN A 120 6.29 5.71 -22.19
C ASN A 120 6.31 7.24 -22.35
N ILE A 121 5.14 7.88 -22.41
CA ILE A 121 5.02 9.34 -22.56
C ILE A 121 5.60 10.05 -21.33
N TYR A 122 5.27 9.58 -20.13
CA TYR A 122 5.57 10.29 -18.89
C TYR A 122 6.88 9.89 -18.23
N PHE A 123 7.47 8.74 -18.58
CA PHE A 123 8.70 8.28 -17.94
C PHE A 123 9.63 7.47 -18.86
N ASN A 124 9.19 6.33 -19.39
CA ASN A 124 10.07 5.33 -20.01
C ASN A 124 10.79 5.81 -21.29
N LYS A 125 10.26 6.81 -22.00
CA LYS A 125 10.90 7.41 -23.19
C LYS A 125 11.32 8.86 -23.01
N THR A 126 11.30 9.36 -21.77
CA THR A 126 11.74 10.73 -21.46
C THR A 126 13.25 10.85 -21.67
N ASP A 127 13.71 12.04 -22.05
CA ASP A 127 15.14 12.28 -22.27
C ASP A 127 15.95 12.13 -20.97
N THR A 128 15.34 12.49 -19.83
CA THR A 128 15.87 12.21 -18.49
C THR A 128 16.27 10.75 -18.31
N LEU A 129 15.38 9.81 -18.67
CA LEU A 129 15.68 8.39 -18.49
C LEU A 129 16.67 7.87 -19.54
N LYS A 130 16.73 8.47 -20.73
CA LYS A 130 17.70 8.10 -21.77
C LYS A 130 19.14 8.43 -21.38
N VAL A 131 19.36 9.56 -20.70
CA VAL A 131 20.70 9.98 -20.23
C VAL A 131 21.08 9.38 -18.87
N ALA A 132 20.11 8.82 -18.14
CA ALA A 132 20.33 8.22 -16.82
C ALA A 132 21.43 7.15 -16.77
N PRO A 133 21.57 6.24 -17.76
CA PRO A 133 22.64 5.24 -17.76
C PRO A 133 24.05 5.84 -17.63
N GLU A 134 24.31 7.02 -18.21
CA GLU A 134 25.65 7.62 -18.13
C GLU A 134 26.02 7.98 -16.69
N PHE A 135 25.08 8.61 -15.98
CA PHE A 135 25.24 8.97 -14.57
C PHE A 135 25.29 7.75 -13.67
N VAL A 136 24.45 6.75 -13.93
CA VAL A 136 24.41 5.51 -13.15
C VAL A 136 25.70 4.71 -13.33
N LYS A 137 26.22 4.60 -14.57
CA LYS A 137 27.49 3.90 -14.85
C LYS A 137 28.64 4.48 -14.04
N SER A 138 28.80 5.80 -14.07
CA SER A 138 29.86 6.47 -13.30
C SER A 138 29.75 6.19 -11.80
N ASN A 139 28.55 6.03 -11.25
CA ASN A 139 28.38 5.70 -9.84
C ASN A 139 28.55 4.20 -9.55
N ILE A 140 28.21 3.31 -10.48
CA ILE A 140 28.51 1.86 -10.39
C ILE A 140 30.02 1.64 -10.29
N ASP A 141 30.80 2.36 -11.11
CA ASP A 141 32.26 2.29 -11.05
C ASP A 141 32.80 2.75 -9.68
N ASN A 142 32.04 3.58 -8.96
CA ASN A 142 32.32 4.08 -7.60
C ASN A 142 31.60 3.29 -6.47
N GLY A 143 31.12 2.07 -6.74
CA GLY A 143 30.57 1.19 -5.70
C GLY A 143 29.06 1.19 -5.55
N LEU A 144 28.29 1.83 -6.44
CA LEU A 144 26.83 1.74 -6.45
C LEU A 144 26.37 0.34 -6.86
N ILE A 145 25.43 -0.23 -6.09
CA ILE A 145 24.71 -1.44 -6.44
C ILE A 145 23.33 -1.06 -6.95
N TRP A 146 22.96 -1.51 -8.15
CA TRP A 146 21.65 -1.26 -8.72
C TRP A 146 20.98 -2.56 -9.17
N HIS A 147 19.86 -2.90 -8.53
CA HIS A 147 19.07 -4.07 -8.86
C HIS A 147 17.68 -3.70 -9.36
N ASP A 148 17.34 -4.17 -10.55
CA ASP A 148 16.04 -4.00 -11.17
C ASP A 148 15.25 -5.32 -11.19
N VAL A 149 13.95 -5.24 -10.91
CA VAL A 149 12.98 -6.29 -11.21
C VAL A 149 11.86 -5.71 -12.06
N GLY A 150 11.51 -6.37 -13.14
CA GLY A 150 10.43 -5.90 -14.01
C GLY A 150 9.75 -7.01 -14.76
N ASP A 151 8.80 -6.63 -15.61
CA ASP A 151 8.09 -7.55 -16.50
C ASP A 151 8.55 -7.39 -17.96
N LYS A 152 7.83 -8.04 -18.88
CA LYS A 152 8.09 -7.98 -20.32
C LYS A 152 8.15 -6.55 -20.89
N TYR A 153 7.50 -5.56 -20.27
CA TYR A 153 7.53 -4.17 -20.74
C TYR A 153 8.85 -3.49 -20.37
N ALA A 154 9.49 -3.90 -19.28
CA ALA A 154 10.78 -3.39 -18.85
C ALA A 154 11.96 -4.01 -19.62
N LYS A 155 11.80 -5.19 -20.22
CA LYS A 155 12.86 -5.97 -20.87
C LYS A 155 13.76 -5.15 -21.79
N LYS A 156 13.17 -4.38 -22.72
CA LYS A 156 13.96 -3.58 -23.68
C LYS A 156 14.86 -2.56 -22.96
N ARG A 157 14.34 -1.90 -21.92
CA ARG A 157 15.09 -0.89 -21.17
C ARG A 157 16.21 -1.52 -20.36
N PHE A 158 15.93 -2.64 -19.68
CA PHE A 158 16.95 -3.37 -18.91
C PHE A 158 18.09 -3.84 -19.80
N LYS A 159 17.78 -4.36 -20.99
CA LYS A 159 18.79 -4.71 -21.99
C LYS A 159 19.64 -3.50 -22.39
N THR A 160 19.01 -2.37 -22.73
CA THR A 160 19.76 -1.14 -23.08
C THR A 160 20.67 -0.66 -21.96
N TRP A 161 20.23 -0.76 -20.69
CA TRP A 161 21.06 -0.40 -19.54
C TRP A 161 22.22 -1.39 -19.34
N HIS A 162 21.94 -2.68 -19.46
CA HIS A 162 22.95 -3.73 -19.37
C HIS A 162 24.06 -3.55 -20.42
N ASP A 163 23.69 -3.39 -21.69
CA ASP A 163 24.62 -3.17 -22.81
C ASP A 163 25.46 -1.90 -22.60
N TYR A 164 24.90 -0.87 -21.95
CA TYR A 164 25.61 0.37 -21.62
C TYR A 164 26.64 0.17 -20.51
N PHE A 165 26.32 -0.64 -19.49
CA PHE A 165 27.21 -0.86 -18.34
C PHE A 165 28.31 -1.86 -18.64
N TYR A 166 28.01 -2.89 -19.42
CA TYR A 166 28.90 -4.01 -19.75
C TYR A 166 29.08 -4.14 -21.27
N PRO A 167 29.73 -3.17 -21.94
CA PRO A 167 30.06 -3.33 -23.35
C PRO A 167 31.04 -4.52 -23.50
N GLU A 168 30.84 -5.33 -24.54
CA GLU A 168 31.58 -6.60 -24.81
C GLU A 168 33.12 -6.47 -24.75
N GLU A 169 33.66 -5.25 -24.81
CA GLU A 169 35.10 -4.97 -24.88
C GLU A 169 35.73 -4.50 -23.55
N GLN A 170 34.99 -4.38 -22.44
CA GLN A 170 35.55 -3.91 -21.16
C GLN A 170 35.18 -4.81 -19.98
N VAL A 171 36.10 -5.69 -19.59
CA VAL A 171 36.13 -6.30 -18.26
C VAL A 171 36.84 -5.33 -17.31
N THR A 172 36.17 -4.26 -16.94
CA THR A 172 36.62 -3.43 -15.81
C THR A 172 36.10 -4.04 -14.51
N SER A 173 36.99 -4.24 -13.55
CA SER A 173 36.63 -4.60 -12.18
C SER A 173 35.90 -3.41 -11.54
N SER A 174 34.59 -3.28 -11.75
CA SER A 174 33.77 -2.27 -11.09
C SER A 174 33.65 -2.57 -9.60
N MET A 175 33.69 -1.54 -8.75
CA MET A 175 33.44 -1.73 -7.31
C MET A 175 31.96 -2.02 -7.01
N GLY A 176 31.05 -1.59 -7.90
CA GLY A 176 29.61 -1.82 -7.83
C GLY A 176 29.10 -2.80 -8.89
N GLU A 177 27.78 -2.90 -9.01
CA GLU A 177 27.14 -3.81 -9.98
C GLU A 177 25.76 -3.32 -10.44
N TYR A 178 25.39 -3.70 -11.68
CA TYR A 178 24.01 -3.64 -12.17
C TYR A 178 23.49 -5.04 -12.45
N LYS A 179 22.33 -5.39 -11.89
CA LYS A 179 21.61 -6.63 -12.22
C LYS A 179 20.14 -6.35 -12.48
N SER A 180 19.59 -6.99 -13.50
CA SER A 180 18.18 -6.91 -13.82
C SER A 180 17.57 -8.31 -13.93
N LYS A 181 16.40 -8.51 -13.34
CA LYS A 181 15.63 -9.74 -13.47
C LYS A 181 14.23 -9.49 -14.02
N LEU A 182 13.70 -10.50 -14.71
CA LEU A 182 12.37 -10.47 -15.29
C LEU A 182 11.45 -11.47 -14.59
N ILE A 183 10.24 -11.02 -14.28
CA ILE A 183 9.14 -11.88 -13.84
C ILE A 183 8.05 -11.87 -14.92
N ASN A 184 7.34 -12.98 -15.06
CA ASN A 184 6.16 -13.06 -15.92
C ASN A 184 4.90 -13.13 -15.04
N PRO A 185 4.42 -11.98 -14.54
CA PRO A 185 3.36 -11.97 -13.56
C PRO A 185 2.00 -12.17 -14.23
N ARG A 186 1.10 -12.92 -13.58
CA ARG A 186 -0.31 -13.04 -14.01
C ARG A 186 -1.12 -11.78 -13.71
N VAL A 187 -0.70 -11.04 -12.69
CA VAL A 187 -1.30 -9.78 -12.25
C VAL A 187 -0.21 -8.75 -12.01
N PRO A 188 -0.42 -7.49 -12.38
CA PRO A 188 0.62 -6.47 -12.30
C PRO A 188 0.90 -6.07 -10.85
N TYR A 189 2.17 -6.03 -10.46
CA TYR A 189 2.61 -5.63 -9.11
C TYR A 189 2.72 -4.10 -8.99
N PRO A 190 2.66 -3.51 -7.78
CA PRO A 190 2.91 -2.09 -7.57
C PRO A 190 4.38 -1.74 -7.83
N ASN A 191 4.63 -0.55 -8.35
CA ASN A 191 5.98 -0.02 -8.55
C ASN A 191 6.44 0.77 -7.32
N PHE A 192 7.66 0.50 -6.90
CA PHE A 192 8.38 1.14 -5.80
C PHE A 192 9.90 1.01 -5.99
N LEU A 193 10.65 1.82 -5.26
CA LEU A 193 12.10 1.85 -5.24
C LEU A 193 12.59 2.01 -3.81
N ILE A 194 13.57 1.20 -3.42
CA ILE A 194 14.22 1.29 -2.11
C ILE A 194 15.62 1.87 -2.34
N ILE A 195 15.96 2.89 -1.57
CA ILE A 195 17.28 3.52 -1.55
C ILE A 195 17.96 3.13 -0.25
N THR A 196 19.18 2.60 -0.33
CA THR A 196 20.11 2.50 0.80
C THR A 196 21.21 3.53 0.59
N TYR A 197 21.43 4.41 1.57
CA TYR A 197 22.49 5.41 1.55
C TYR A 197 23.80 4.83 2.09
N LYS A 198 24.93 5.48 1.77
CA LYS A 198 26.26 5.08 2.24
C LYS A 198 26.41 5.09 3.76
N ASP A 199 25.55 5.81 4.48
CA ASP A 199 25.47 5.82 5.95
C ASP A 199 24.48 4.78 6.53
N ALA A 200 24.05 3.81 5.70
CA ALA A 200 23.11 2.74 5.99
C ALA A 200 21.66 3.17 6.25
N ARG A 201 21.32 4.47 6.14
CA ARG A 201 19.91 4.88 6.16
C ARG A 201 19.19 4.32 4.94
N GLN A 202 17.90 4.05 5.10
CA GLN A 202 17.06 3.53 4.04
C GLN A 202 15.80 4.39 3.87
N GLU A 203 15.33 4.45 2.63
CA GLU A 203 14.08 5.11 2.25
C GLU A 203 13.37 4.28 1.19
N VAL A 204 12.04 4.31 1.21
CA VAL A 204 11.22 3.72 0.16
C VAL A 204 10.41 4.79 -0.56
N LEU A 205 10.53 4.79 -1.88
CA LEU A 205 9.73 5.57 -2.80
C LEU A 205 8.67 4.66 -3.39
N PHE A 206 7.40 5.07 -3.32
CA PHE A 206 6.28 4.28 -3.80
C PHE A 206 5.22 5.18 -4.45
N ASN A 207 4.17 4.57 -5.01
CA ASN A 207 3.10 5.27 -5.70
C ASN A 207 3.56 6.03 -6.97
N TRP A 208 4.62 5.58 -7.63
CA TRP A 208 5.07 6.16 -8.92
C TRP A 208 4.56 5.38 -10.14
N ASP A 209 3.40 4.77 -9.97
CA ASP A 209 2.73 3.92 -10.95
C ASP A 209 1.92 4.75 -11.95
N LEU A 210 2.28 4.66 -13.23
CA LEU A 210 1.71 5.47 -14.31
C LEU A 210 0.40 4.90 -14.89
N ARG A 211 -0.13 3.83 -14.29
CA ARG A 211 -1.36 3.12 -14.70
C ARG A 211 -2.69 3.83 -14.33
N LEU A 212 -2.66 5.15 -14.06
CA LEU A 212 -3.79 5.90 -13.49
C LEU A 212 -4.61 6.67 -14.54
N ASN A 213 -4.96 6.03 -15.67
CA ASN A 213 -5.85 6.59 -16.70
C ASN A 213 -5.43 8.03 -17.12
N GLY A 214 -4.16 8.24 -17.47
CA GLY A 214 -3.65 9.54 -17.93
C GLY A 214 -3.32 10.58 -16.85
N THR A 215 -3.47 10.28 -15.55
CA THR A 215 -3.04 11.18 -14.46
C THR A 215 -1.66 10.79 -13.95
N GLN A 216 -0.71 11.73 -13.92
CA GLN A 216 0.60 11.48 -13.31
C GLN A 216 0.46 11.39 -11.78
N PRO A 217 0.86 10.28 -11.14
CA PRO A 217 0.84 10.19 -9.69
C PRO A 217 1.89 11.12 -9.08
N SER A 218 1.73 11.42 -7.79
CA SER A 218 2.83 11.94 -6.99
C SER A 218 3.54 10.79 -6.29
N VAL A 219 4.87 10.77 -6.42
CA VAL A 219 5.71 9.81 -5.70
C VAL A 219 5.66 10.14 -4.21
N LEU A 220 5.57 9.10 -3.40
CA LEU A 220 5.58 9.18 -1.95
C LEU A 220 6.89 8.60 -1.44
N VAL A 221 7.51 9.23 -0.44
CA VAL A 221 8.71 8.71 0.22
C VAL A 221 8.46 8.54 1.71
N SER A 222 8.95 7.44 2.28
CA SER A 222 9.02 7.23 3.72
C SER A 222 10.38 6.64 4.10
N ASN A 223 10.85 7.00 5.30
CA ASN A 223 12.05 6.47 5.94
C ASN A 223 11.72 5.61 7.17
N GLU A 224 10.48 5.14 7.30
CA GLU A 224 10.05 4.34 8.45
C GLU A 224 10.40 2.87 8.29
N ASP A 225 10.97 2.29 9.34
CA ASP A 225 11.50 0.94 9.35
C ASP A 225 10.45 -0.11 8.94
N ASP A 226 9.21 0.01 9.41
CA ASP A 226 8.12 -0.92 9.07
C ASP A 226 7.80 -0.93 7.57
N LEU A 227 7.75 0.26 6.95
CA LEU A 227 7.55 0.36 5.50
C LEU A 227 8.75 -0.15 4.72
N ILE A 228 9.97 0.21 5.15
CA ILE A 228 11.21 -0.26 4.53
C ILE A 228 11.29 -1.79 4.60
N GLN A 229 10.95 -2.38 5.74
CA GLN A 229 10.95 -3.83 5.95
C GLN A 229 9.89 -4.50 5.06
N PHE A 230 8.67 -3.95 5.02
CA PHE A 230 7.61 -4.46 4.16
C PHE A 230 8.03 -4.48 2.69
N TYR A 231 8.48 -3.34 2.14
CA TYR A 231 8.88 -3.25 0.74
C TYR A 231 10.15 -4.05 0.44
N SER A 232 11.09 -4.13 1.37
CA SER A 232 12.28 -5.00 1.23
C SER A 232 11.89 -6.47 1.13
N ALA A 233 10.97 -6.95 1.96
CA ALA A 233 10.46 -8.31 1.88
C ALA A 233 9.77 -8.57 0.53
N GLN A 234 8.94 -7.62 0.06
CA GLN A 234 8.30 -7.71 -1.25
C GLN A 234 9.33 -7.75 -2.39
N PHE A 235 10.34 -6.88 -2.36
CA PHE A 235 11.40 -6.88 -3.37
C PHE A 235 12.13 -8.21 -3.40
N ASN A 236 12.53 -8.74 -2.25
CA ASN A 236 13.25 -10.01 -2.15
C ASN A 236 12.41 -11.17 -2.69
N LEU A 237 11.10 -11.20 -2.40
CA LEU A 237 10.19 -12.19 -2.97
C LEU A 237 10.15 -12.07 -4.50
N LEU A 238 10.00 -10.87 -5.04
CA LEU A 238 9.98 -10.65 -6.49
C LEU A 238 11.31 -11.05 -7.14
N TYR A 239 12.43 -10.61 -6.58
CA TYR A 239 13.78 -10.84 -7.09
C TYR A 239 14.17 -12.32 -7.08
N ASN A 240 13.77 -13.07 -6.05
CA ASN A 240 14.06 -14.50 -5.92
C ASN A 240 13.19 -15.37 -6.84
N ASN A 241 11.98 -14.91 -7.16
CA ASN A 241 11.08 -15.62 -8.09
C ASN A 241 11.23 -15.16 -9.55
N ALA A 242 12.03 -14.12 -9.80
CA ALA A 242 12.34 -13.63 -11.13
C ALA A 242 13.51 -14.41 -11.73
N THR A 243 13.48 -14.56 -13.05
CA THR A 243 14.57 -15.17 -13.81
C THR A 243 15.55 -14.10 -14.25
N ASP A 244 16.84 -14.45 -14.29
CA ASP A 244 17.82 -13.64 -15.01
C ASP A 244 17.37 -13.49 -16.47
N ASP A 245 17.61 -12.33 -17.08
CA ASP A 245 17.34 -12.19 -18.50
C ASP A 245 18.36 -13.05 -19.24
N ALA A 246 17.91 -14.20 -19.77
CA ALA A 246 18.75 -15.18 -20.45
C ALA A 246 19.44 -14.62 -21.71
N ASP A 247 19.03 -13.44 -22.19
CA ASP A 247 19.69 -12.72 -23.27
C ASP A 247 20.95 -11.96 -22.81
N ASN A 248 21.22 -11.86 -21.50
CA ASN A 248 22.43 -11.25 -20.92
C ASN A 248 23.55 -12.28 -20.62
N SER A 249 23.33 -13.56 -20.93
CA SER A 249 24.31 -14.64 -20.69
C SER A 249 24.99 -15.12 -21.98
N LYS A 250 25.59 -14.19 -22.74
CA LYS A 250 26.47 -14.53 -23.86
C LYS A 250 27.76 -13.75 -23.78
#